data_AF-A0A401INV1-F1
#
_entry.id   AF-A0A401INV1-F1
#
_cell.length_a   1.000
_cell.length_b   1.000
_cell.length_c   1.000
_cell.angle_alpha   90.00
_cell.angle_beta   90.00
_cell.angle_gamma   90.00
#
_symmetry.space_group_name_H-M   'P 1'
#
loop_
_entity.id
_entity.type
_entity.pdbx_description
1 polymer ?
#
loop_
_entity_poly.entity_id
_entity_poly.type
_entity_poly.pdbx_seq_one_letter_code
_entity_poly.pdbx_strand_id
1 'polypeptide(L)'
;MVALNVRSQDFNVSSRLTIQNREIAEKTTVIRSLDWDRDRFDIEFDLTNGTTYNSFLIQGEKTALVDTSHQKFESLYLEALTNLIDFSTLDYLIISHTEPDHSGLVKNVLSLAPQVTIVGSKVAIQFLENMVHQSFNSLIVKSGETLDLGNGHELEFVSAPNLHWPDTIFTYDKKTHILYTCDVFGMHYCDDYLYDEEPDLLTEDFQYYYDCLMGPNARSVLAALKRIQNLDIQTVATGHGPLLHHHIPQWLNSYQQWSQEQAKTDNLVVVFYSEDYGYSEQIGRDIAQGLLKTGVTVDLVNLSETDPHEAREFVHEAKGLVIGMPSQHNAIAQTALSTILAAVHGKQAIGLFESGGGEDEPIYPLRNKFQEIGLTEAFSPILIKNAPTATTEKLAEEAGTDLGQWLTRDRTIKQMKSIDSSLEKALGRISGGLYLITVQKGEVSGAMLASWVTQASLEPLGVAIAVAKDRAIESLMQVDNTFVLNILEEGNYQGLMKHFLKRFPPGGDRFAGIKTHQSRNGSPILADALAYLECTVTSRLEASDHWIIYSTVQTGRLSKVEGVTAVHHRKVGNHY
;
A
#
# COMPACT_ATOMS: atom_id res chain seq x y z
N MET A 1 21.42 -40.92 15.06
CA MET A 1 20.91 -42.21 14.51
C MET A 1 19.78 -42.62 15.44
N VAL A 2 18.51 -42.61 15.06
CA VAL A 2 17.85 -42.99 13.81
C VAL A 2 16.70 -42.02 13.55
N ALA A 3 16.65 -41.51 12.32
CA ALA A 3 15.49 -40.83 11.76
C ALA A 3 14.44 -41.87 11.36
N LEU A 4 13.17 -41.60 11.62
CA LEU A 4 12.07 -42.23 10.87
C LEU A 4 10.96 -41.21 10.64
N ASN A 5 10.98 -40.67 9.42
CA ASN A 5 9.86 -40.30 8.55
C ASN A 5 8.46 -40.42 9.17
N VAL A 6 7.85 -39.27 9.45
CA VAL A 6 6.40 -39.12 9.29
C VAL A 6 6.19 -38.40 7.96
N ARG A 7 5.47 -39.09 7.08
CA ARG A 7 5.00 -38.58 5.79
C ARG A 7 4.33 -37.21 5.99
N SER A 8 4.63 -36.29 5.09
CA SER A 8 3.84 -35.07 4.85
C SER A 8 2.37 -35.46 4.75
N GLN A 9 1.63 -35.23 5.83
CA GLN A 9 0.19 -35.04 5.73
C GLN A 9 0.02 -33.69 5.05
N ASP A 10 -0.72 -33.69 3.94
CA ASP A 10 -1.28 -32.47 3.38
C ASP A 10 -2.02 -31.76 4.52
N PHE A 11 -1.45 -30.66 5.01
CA PHE A 11 -2.18 -29.73 5.86
C PHE A 11 -3.21 -29.07 4.98
N ASN A 12 -4.37 -29.72 4.86
CA ASN A 12 -5.58 -29.05 4.39
C ASN A 12 -6.02 -28.15 5.56
N VAL A 13 -5.38 -26.98 5.67
CA VAL A 13 -5.80 -25.94 6.61
C VAL A 13 -7.17 -25.50 6.11
N SER A 14 -8.22 -26.00 6.75
CA SER A 14 -9.57 -25.52 6.51
C SER A 14 -9.56 -24.03 6.86
N SER A 15 -9.81 -23.16 5.88
CA SER A 15 -9.90 -21.72 6.10
C SER A 15 -10.95 -21.43 7.18
N ARG A 16 -10.57 -20.61 8.17
CA ARG A 16 -11.47 -20.12 9.22
C ARG A 16 -12.30 -18.98 8.65
N LEU A 17 -13.32 -19.33 7.89
CA LEU A 17 -14.33 -18.40 7.37
C LEU A 17 -15.57 -18.44 8.27
N THR A 18 -16.02 -17.29 8.73
CA THR A 18 -17.23 -17.18 9.56
C THR A 18 -18.11 -16.01 9.12
N ILE A 19 -19.40 -16.04 9.46
CA ILE A 19 -20.34 -14.94 9.20
C ILE A 19 -20.86 -14.41 10.52
N GLN A 20 -20.90 -13.09 10.65
CA GLN A 20 -21.55 -12.37 11.75
C GLN A 20 -22.61 -11.45 11.18
N ASN A 21 -23.85 -11.52 11.66
CA ASN A 21 -24.87 -10.51 11.36
C ASN A 21 -25.49 -9.91 12.64
N ARG A 22 -25.76 -8.61 12.60
CA ARG A 22 -26.29 -7.82 13.72
C ARG A 22 -27.10 -6.64 13.20
N GLU A 23 -28.17 -6.30 13.91
CA GLU A 23 -28.86 -5.01 13.69
C GLU A 23 -27.98 -3.89 14.27
N ILE A 24 -27.68 -2.87 13.45
CA ILE A 24 -26.80 -1.75 13.79
C ILE A 24 -27.54 -0.41 13.93
N ALA A 25 -28.73 -0.33 13.35
CA ALA A 25 -29.67 0.77 13.50
C ALA A 25 -31.07 0.29 13.14
N GLU A 26 -32.09 1.14 13.29
CA GLU A 26 -33.47 0.79 12.97
C GLU A 26 -33.59 0.24 11.54
N LYS A 27 -33.95 -1.05 11.43
CA LYS A 27 -34.10 -1.73 10.13
C LYS A 27 -32.85 -1.79 9.26
N THR A 28 -31.67 -1.66 9.88
CA THR A 28 -30.38 -1.80 9.21
C THR A 28 -29.58 -2.92 9.86
N THR A 29 -29.23 -3.94 9.08
CA THR A 29 -28.45 -5.10 9.51
C THR A 29 -27.13 -5.16 8.77
N VAL A 30 -26.02 -5.31 9.50
CA VAL A 30 -24.72 -5.62 8.91
C VAL A 30 -24.57 -7.13 8.74
N ILE A 31 -23.88 -7.55 7.68
CA ILE A 31 -23.45 -8.91 7.42
C ILE A 31 -21.95 -8.87 7.18
N ARG A 32 -21.17 -9.34 8.15
CA ARG A 32 -19.71 -9.39 8.10
C ARG A 32 -19.27 -10.80 7.72
N SER A 33 -18.53 -10.90 6.63
CA SER A 33 -17.77 -12.10 6.25
C SER A 33 -16.38 -12.02 6.85
N LEU A 34 -16.16 -12.75 7.95
CA LEU A 34 -14.92 -12.73 8.73
C LEU A 34 -13.93 -13.76 8.19
N ASP A 35 -12.79 -13.29 7.69
CA ASP A 35 -11.68 -14.11 7.22
C ASP A 35 -10.50 -13.98 8.19
N TRP A 36 -10.34 -15.00 9.03
CA TRP A 36 -9.34 -15.00 10.10
C TRP A 36 -7.94 -15.42 9.65
N ASP A 37 -7.83 -16.01 8.47
CA ASP A 37 -6.59 -16.63 7.98
C ASP A 37 -5.99 -15.88 6.79
N ARG A 38 -6.62 -14.78 6.34
CA ARG A 38 -6.06 -13.93 5.30
C ARG A 38 -4.80 -13.29 5.85
N ASP A 39 -3.67 -13.81 5.42
CA ASP A 39 -2.35 -13.27 5.68
C ASP A 39 -1.92 -12.28 4.61
N ARG A 40 -2.71 -12.13 3.52
CA ARG A 40 -2.45 -11.17 2.44
C ARG A 40 -3.71 -10.57 1.80
N PHE A 41 -3.77 -9.24 1.72
CA PHE A 41 -4.71 -8.52 0.86
C PHE A 41 -3.99 -8.21 -0.45
N ASP A 42 -4.47 -8.75 -1.56
CA ASP A 42 -3.70 -8.88 -2.80
C ASP A 42 -2.30 -9.51 -2.61
N ILE A 43 -1.38 -9.48 -3.59
CA ILE A 43 -0.02 -10.00 -3.40
C ILE A 43 0.86 -9.05 -2.56
N GLU A 44 0.45 -7.79 -2.37
CA GLU A 44 1.26 -6.69 -1.82
C GLU A 44 1.10 -6.36 -0.33
N PHE A 45 0.04 -6.78 0.36
CA PHE A 45 -0.19 -6.39 1.77
C PHE A 45 -0.10 -7.57 2.72
N ASP A 46 1.04 -7.77 3.40
CA ASP A 46 1.13 -8.70 4.54
C ASP A 46 0.13 -8.24 5.61
N LEU A 47 -0.85 -9.08 5.94
CA LEU A 47 -1.85 -8.86 6.99
C LEU A 47 -1.46 -9.64 8.24
N THR A 48 -1.58 -9.01 9.40
CA THR A 48 -1.33 -9.67 10.69
C THR A 48 -2.62 -10.16 11.36
N ASN A 49 -3.75 -9.50 11.07
CA ASN A 49 -5.00 -9.64 11.82
C ASN A 49 -6.18 -10.16 10.97
N GLY A 50 -5.95 -10.70 9.77
CA GLY A 50 -7.05 -11.10 8.88
C GLY A 50 -7.81 -9.91 8.29
N THR A 51 -9.01 -10.15 7.72
CA THR A 51 -9.89 -9.06 7.25
C THR A 51 -11.37 -9.45 7.37
N THR A 52 -12.26 -8.50 7.10
CA THR A 52 -13.69 -8.75 6.91
C THR A 52 -14.16 -8.18 5.58
N TYR A 53 -15.28 -8.68 5.06
CA TYR A 53 -16.01 -8.10 3.93
C TYR A 53 -17.44 -7.82 4.39
N ASN A 54 -17.75 -6.55 4.60
CA ASN A 54 -18.97 -6.11 5.25
C ASN A 54 -19.98 -5.66 4.19
N SER A 55 -21.20 -6.19 4.25
CA SER A 55 -22.36 -5.70 3.49
C SER A 55 -23.50 -5.31 4.42
N PHE A 56 -24.47 -4.56 3.90
CA PHE A 56 -25.51 -3.95 4.73
C PHE A 56 -26.89 -4.10 4.10
N LEU A 57 -27.85 -4.58 4.89
CA LEU A 57 -29.24 -4.72 4.49
C LEU A 57 -30.08 -3.62 5.15
N ILE A 58 -30.78 -2.83 4.35
CA ILE A 58 -31.65 -1.73 4.78
C ILE A 58 -33.10 -2.07 4.40
N GLN A 59 -34.01 -2.11 5.37
CA GLN A 59 -35.40 -2.58 5.18
C GLN A 59 -36.43 -1.48 5.48
N GLY A 60 -36.64 -0.59 4.51
CA GLY A 60 -37.71 0.40 4.52
C GLY A 60 -39.06 -0.17 4.05
N GLU A 61 -39.83 0.62 3.31
CA GLU A 61 -40.91 0.10 2.46
C GLU A 61 -40.35 -0.70 1.27
N LYS A 62 -39.15 -0.33 0.82
CA LYS A 62 -38.32 -1.05 -0.13
C LYS A 62 -37.06 -1.57 0.56
N THR A 63 -36.51 -2.66 0.04
CA THR A 63 -35.32 -3.30 0.60
C THR A 63 -34.10 -3.03 -0.29
N ALA A 64 -33.01 -2.57 0.32
CA ALA A 64 -31.73 -2.40 -0.34
C ALA A 64 -30.65 -3.24 0.34
N LEU A 65 -29.81 -3.88 -0.48
CA LEU A 65 -28.53 -4.47 -0.05
C LEU A 65 -27.41 -3.55 -0.54
N VAL A 66 -26.51 -3.13 0.35
CA VAL A 66 -25.32 -2.34 0.04
C VAL A 66 -24.12 -3.28 0.01
N ASP A 67 -23.49 -3.34 -1.15
CA ASP A 67 -22.36 -4.22 -1.51
C ASP A 67 -22.66 -5.71 -1.28
N THR A 68 -21.72 -6.57 -1.64
CA THR A 68 -21.81 -8.01 -1.41
C THR A 68 -20.59 -8.50 -0.63
N SER A 69 -20.03 -9.65 -0.99
CA SER A 69 -18.89 -10.20 -0.30
C SER A 69 -17.97 -10.90 -1.28
N HIS A 70 -16.79 -11.28 -0.81
CA HIS A 70 -15.81 -12.00 -1.60
C HIS A 70 -16.36 -13.38 -1.99
N GLN A 71 -16.08 -13.81 -3.22
CA GLN A 71 -16.51 -15.11 -3.77
C GLN A 71 -16.26 -16.33 -2.85
N LYS A 72 -15.20 -16.34 -2.03
CA LYS A 72 -14.91 -17.44 -1.10
C LYS A 72 -15.96 -17.62 0.00
N PHE A 73 -16.79 -16.61 0.26
CA PHE A 73 -17.89 -16.66 1.21
C PHE A 73 -19.23 -17.07 0.59
N GLU A 74 -19.28 -17.39 -0.71
CA GLU A 74 -20.54 -17.62 -1.46
C GLU A 74 -21.58 -18.41 -0.66
N SER A 75 -21.23 -19.62 -0.19
CA SER A 75 -22.17 -20.49 0.51
C SER A 75 -22.63 -19.89 1.85
N LEU A 76 -21.70 -19.42 2.68
CA LEU A 76 -22.00 -18.87 4.01
C LEU A 76 -22.81 -17.57 3.91
N TYR A 77 -22.45 -16.70 2.96
CA TYR A 77 -23.07 -15.41 2.75
C TYR A 77 -24.49 -15.54 2.21
N LEU A 78 -24.71 -16.38 1.20
CA LEU A 78 -26.05 -16.60 0.63
C LEU A 78 -26.99 -17.31 1.62
N GLU A 79 -26.48 -18.23 2.44
CA GLU A 79 -27.24 -18.83 3.55
C GLU A 79 -27.66 -17.75 4.55
N ALA A 80 -26.74 -16.88 4.98
CA ALA A 80 -27.04 -15.80 5.89
C ALA A 80 -28.08 -14.82 5.34
N LEU A 81 -27.96 -14.42 4.06
CA LEU A 81 -28.94 -13.55 3.41
C LEU A 81 -30.33 -14.19 3.28
N THR A 82 -30.41 -15.48 2.93
CA THR A 82 -31.68 -16.21 2.83
C THR A 82 -32.42 -16.27 4.17
N ASN A 83 -31.68 -16.26 5.28
CA ASN A 83 -32.26 -16.22 6.63
C ASN A 83 -32.74 -14.81 7.03
N LEU A 84 -32.27 -13.76 6.35
CA LEU A 84 -32.63 -12.36 6.64
C LEU A 84 -33.75 -11.84 5.73
N ILE A 85 -33.79 -12.25 4.46
CA ILE A 85 -34.75 -11.77 3.47
C ILE A 85 -35.22 -12.87 2.52
N ASP A 86 -36.43 -12.67 1.97
CA ASP A 86 -36.84 -13.29 0.73
C ASP A 86 -36.27 -12.47 -0.44
N PHE A 87 -35.44 -13.08 -1.29
CA PHE A 87 -34.80 -12.41 -2.43
C PHE A 87 -35.80 -11.79 -3.42
N SER A 88 -37.05 -12.26 -3.47
CA SER A 88 -38.10 -11.64 -4.30
C SER A 88 -38.52 -10.25 -3.79
N THR A 89 -38.16 -9.90 -2.55
CA THR A 89 -38.44 -8.60 -1.92
C THR A 89 -37.27 -7.62 -2.01
N LEU A 90 -36.13 -8.04 -2.58
CA LEU A 90 -34.98 -7.16 -2.78
C LEU A 90 -35.24 -6.23 -3.97
N ASP A 91 -35.39 -4.93 -3.69
CA ASP A 91 -35.65 -3.90 -4.69
C ASP A 91 -34.34 -3.37 -5.29
N TYR A 92 -33.34 -3.14 -4.45
CA TYR A 92 -32.08 -2.51 -4.84
C TYR A 92 -30.85 -3.28 -4.37
N LEU A 93 -29.84 -3.33 -5.23
CA LEU A 93 -28.48 -3.73 -4.89
C LEU A 93 -27.57 -2.52 -5.15
N ILE A 94 -27.18 -1.82 -4.10
CA ILE A 94 -26.33 -0.64 -4.16
C ILE A 94 -24.87 -1.13 -4.19
N ILE A 95 -24.11 -0.72 -5.19
CA ILE A 95 -22.69 -1.03 -5.34
C ILE A 95 -21.90 0.25 -5.16
N SER A 96 -21.22 0.34 -4.01
CA SER A 96 -20.35 1.45 -3.64
C SER A 96 -19.04 1.40 -4.41
N HIS A 97 -18.56 0.18 -4.70
CA HIS A 97 -17.28 -0.11 -5.32
C HIS A 97 -17.29 -1.53 -5.93
N THR A 98 -16.70 -1.70 -7.11
CA THR A 98 -16.78 -2.95 -7.88
C THR A 98 -15.61 -3.91 -7.69
N GLU A 99 -14.61 -3.62 -6.85
CA GLU A 99 -13.53 -4.58 -6.60
C GLU A 99 -14.09 -5.96 -6.17
N PRO A 100 -13.57 -7.09 -6.69
CA PRO A 100 -14.21 -8.41 -6.56
C PRO A 100 -14.43 -8.92 -5.13
N ASP A 101 -13.77 -8.34 -4.14
CA ASP A 101 -13.94 -8.72 -2.75
C ASP A 101 -15.16 -8.08 -2.08
N HIS A 102 -15.72 -7.04 -2.69
CA HIS A 102 -17.01 -6.43 -2.33
C HIS A 102 -18.11 -6.79 -3.33
N SER A 103 -17.77 -6.97 -4.61
CA SER A 103 -18.74 -7.21 -5.70
C SER A 103 -18.82 -8.68 -6.14
N GLY A 104 -18.00 -9.56 -5.58
CA GLY A 104 -17.78 -10.92 -6.07
C GLY A 104 -19.01 -11.82 -6.12
N LEU A 105 -20.09 -11.47 -5.40
CA LEU A 105 -21.33 -12.23 -5.35
C LEU A 105 -22.52 -11.55 -6.04
N VAL A 106 -22.30 -10.43 -6.75
CA VAL A 106 -23.36 -9.71 -7.50
C VAL A 106 -24.09 -10.65 -8.47
N LYS A 107 -23.35 -11.50 -9.20
CA LYS A 107 -23.94 -12.46 -10.15
C LYS A 107 -24.86 -13.48 -9.46
N ASN A 108 -24.48 -13.94 -8.27
CA ASN A 108 -25.26 -14.88 -7.48
C ASN A 108 -26.54 -14.22 -6.97
N VAL A 109 -26.45 -12.97 -6.47
CA VAL A 109 -27.63 -12.19 -6.05
C VAL A 109 -28.59 -11.97 -7.22
N LEU A 110 -28.10 -11.57 -8.40
CA LEU A 110 -28.94 -11.40 -9.59
C LEU A 110 -29.65 -12.70 -10.02
N SER A 111 -29.03 -13.86 -9.78
CA SER A 111 -29.64 -15.16 -10.08
C SER A 111 -30.81 -15.48 -9.13
N LEU A 112 -30.74 -15.01 -7.88
CA LEU A 112 -31.75 -15.22 -6.85
C LEU A 112 -32.84 -14.12 -6.83
N ALA A 113 -32.48 -12.90 -7.23
CA ALA A 113 -33.33 -11.71 -7.30
C ALA A 113 -33.26 -11.05 -8.69
N PRO A 114 -33.75 -11.69 -9.76
CA PRO A 114 -33.62 -11.16 -11.12
C PRO A 114 -34.36 -9.84 -11.36
N GLN A 115 -35.28 -9.46 -10.47
CA GLN A 115 -36.00 -8.19 -10.51
C GLN A 115 -35.21 -7.00 -9.94
N VAL A 116 -34.13 -7.25 -9.19
CA VAL A 116 -33.38 -6.22 -8.46
C VAL A 116 -32.83 -5.15 -9.41
N THR A 117 -32.82 -3.89 -8.96
CA THR A 117 -32.15 -2.80 -9.67
C THR A 117 -30.79 -2.53 -9.04
N ILE A 118 -29.72 -2.67 -9.83
CA ILE A 118 -28.37 -2.30 -9.39
C ILE A 118 -28.24 -0.78 -9.37
N VAL A 119 -27.84 -0.22 -8.25
CA VAL A 119 -27.64 1.22 -8.09
C VAL A 119 -26.15 1.48 -7.90
N GLY A 120 -25.58 2.42 -8.64
CA GLY A 120 -24.15 2.72 -8.53
C GLY A 120 -23.74 3.93 -9.35
N SER A 121 -22.47 4.32 -9.23
CA SER A 121 -21.90 5.36 -10.09
C SER A 121 -21.94 4.92 -11.56
N LYS A 122 -21.82 5.87 -12.49
CA LYS A 122 -21.78 5.54 -13.92
C LYS A 122 -20.66 4.53 -14.24
N VAL A 123 -19.49 4.74 -13.63
CA VAL A 123 -18.31 3.91 -13.82
C VAL A 123 -18.54 2.51 -13.23
N ALA A 124 -19.10 2.43 -12.01
CA ALA A 124 -19.42 1.15 -11.36
C ALA A 124 -20.37 0.29 -12.21
N ILE A 125 -21.41 0.90 -12.81
CA ILE A 125 -22.33 0.17 -13.69
C ILE A 125 -21.60 -0.34 -14.95
N GLN A 126 -20.70 0.45 -15.53
CA GLN A 126 -19.90 0.04 -16.70
C GLN A 126 -18.96 -1.12 -16.36
N PHE A 127 -18.31 -1.09 -15.20
CA PHE A 127 -17.47 -2.18 -14.71
C PHE A 127 -18.28 -3.47 -14.49
N LEU A 128 -19.42 -3.38 -13.81
CA LEU A 128 -20.27 -4.56 -13.57
C LEU A 128 -20.82 -5.19 -14.84
N GLU A 129 -21.14 -4.40 -15.87
CA GLU A 129 -21.53 -4.94 -17.19
C GLU A 129 -20.43 -5.86 -17.77
N ASN A 130 -19.17 -5.47 -17.60
CA ASN A 130 -18.01 -6.23 -18.05
C ASN A 130 -17.65 -7.40 -17.11
N MET A 131 -17.99 -7.35 -15.83
CA MET A 131 -17.69 -8.42 -14.88
C MET A 131 -18.75 -9.52 -14.85
N VAL A 132 -20.03 -9.15 -14.86
CA VAL A 132 -21.14 -10.10 -14.68
C VAL A 132 -21.49 -10.81 -16.00
N HIS A 133 -21.29 -10.14 -17.13
CA HIS A 133 -21.60 -10.63 -18.48
C HIS A 133 -23.07 -11.07 -18.67
N GLN A 134 -24.00 -10.40 -17.99
CA GLN A 134 -25.44 -10.57 -18.18
C GLN A 134 -26.16 -9.23 -18.05
N SER A 135 -27.32 -9.09 -18.69
CA SER A 135 -28.14 -7.89 -18.55
C SER A 135 -28.79 -7.82 -17.16
N PHE A 136 -28.84 -6.62 -16.58
CA PHE A 136 -29.52 -6.32 -15.32
C PHE A 136 -30.17 -4.94 -15.39
N ASN A 137 -31.17 -4.69 -14.55
CA ASN A 137 -31.73 -3.35 -14.38
C ASN A 137 -30.72 -2.50 -13.61
N SER A 138 -30.49 -1.26 -14.05
CA SER A 138 -29.56 -0.36 -13.37
C SER A 138 -30.13 1.04 -13.18
N LEU A 139 -29.67 1.71 -12.12
CA LEU A 139 -29.91 3.10 -11.79
C LEU A 139 -28.55 3.77 -11.55
N ILE A 140 -28.15 4.64 -12.47
CA ILE A 140 -26.92 5.44 -12.32
C ILE A 140 -27.22 6.60 -11.37
N VAL A 141 -26.39 6.76 -10.35
CA VAL A 141 -26.48 7.84 -9.36
C VAL A 141 -25.26 8.75 -9.36
N LYS A 142 -25.46 10.01 -8.98
CA LYS A 142 -24.43 11.04 -8.83
C LYS A 142 -24.47 11.70 -7.47
N SER A 143 -23.40 12.41 -7.12
CA SER A 143 -23.34 13.17 -5.86
C SER A 143 -24.56 14.09 -5.69
N GLY A 144 -25.24 13.98 -4.54
CA GLY A 144 -26.42 14.75 -4.17
C GLY A 144 -27.75 14.20 -4.68
N GLU A 145 -27.76 13.15 -5.49
CA GLU A 145 -29.00 12.43 -5.82
C GLU A 145 -29.44 11.54 -4.65
N THR A 146 -30.75 11.29 -4.56
CA THR A 146 -31.32 10.49 -3.47
C THR A 146 -32.14 9.30 -3.96
N LEU A 147 -32.21 8.26 -3.14
CA LEU A 147 -33.06 7.09 -3.31
C LEU A 147 -33.88 6.86 -2.04
N ASP A 148 -35.20 7.00 -2.16
CA ASP A 148 -36.13 6.79 -1.05
C ASP A 148 -36.53 5.32 -0.95
N LEU A 149 -36.18 4.69 0.18
CA LEU A 149 -36.59 3.34 0.53
C LEU A 149 -37.87 3.32 1.39
N GLY A 150 -38.43 4.48 1.75
CA GLY A 150 -39.58 4.61 2.64
C GLY A 150 -39.21 4.52 4.13
N ASN A 151 -40.18 4.74 5.00
CA ASN A 151 -40.00 4.77 6.47
C ASN A 151 -38.88 5.72 6.94
N GLY A 152 -38.59 6.78 6.18
CA GLY A 152 -37.56 7.78 6.47
C GLY A 152 -36.17 7.46 5.93
N HIS A 153 -35.92 6.26 5.41
CA HIS A 153 -34.65 5.88 4.80
C HIS A 153 -34.51 6.51 3.40
N GLU A 154 -34.16 7.80 3.37
CA GLU A 154 -33.77 8.49 2.15
C GLU A 154 -32.24 8.47 2.03
N LEU A 155 -31.74 7.64 1.10
CA LEU A 155 -30.32 7.47 0.86
C LEU A 155 -29.80 8.59 -0.03
N GLU A 156 -28.73 9.28 0.36
CA GLU A 156 -28.04 10.29 -0.43
C GLU A 156 -26.68 9.77 -0.91
N PHE A 157 -26.36 9.95 -2.18
CA PHE A 157 -25.10 9.48 -2.75
C PHE A 157 -24.04 10.58 -2.78
N VAL A 158 -22.78 10.24 -2.49
CA VAL A 158 -21.65 11.19 -2.49
C VAL A 158 -20.50 10.64 -3.31
N SER A 159 -20.17 11.30 -4.42
CA SER A 159 -19.10 10.82 -5.31
C SER A 159 -17.72 10.95 -4.67
N ALA A 160 -16.96 9.86 -4.72
CA ALA A 160 -15.64 9.73 -4.13
C ALA A 160 -14.67 9.00 -5.08
N PRO A 161 -14.52 9.44 -6.35
CA PRO A 161 -13.72 8.73 -7.34
C PRO A 161 -12.24 8.69 -6.95
N ASN A 162 -11.55 7.64 -7.40
CA ASN A 162 -10.15 7.34 -7.14
C ASN A 162 -9.85 7.14 -5.64
N LEU A 163 -10.79 6.53 -4.90
CA LEU A 163 -10.68 6.18 -3.48
C LEU A 163 -11.10 4.72 -3.19
N HIS A 164 -10.37 3.73 -3.68
CA HIS A 164 -9.11 3.85 -4.44
C HIS A 164 -9.30 3.67 -5.95
N TRP A 165 -10.45 3.13 -6.38
CA TRP A 165 -10.82 3.03 -7.80
C TRP A 165 -11.70 4.19 -8.27
N PRO A 166 -11.74 4.45 -9.59
CA PRO A 166 -12.50 5.57 -10.17
C PRO A 166 -14.03 5.46 -9.97
N ASP A 167 -14.54 4.28 -9.66
CA ASP A 167 -15.96 3.98 -9.55
C ASP A 167 -16.59 4.33 -8.19
N THR A 168 -15.75 4.59 -7.18
CA THR A 168 -16.17 4.67 -5.78
C THR A 168 -17.21 5.77 -5.53
N ILE A 169 -18.29 5.39 -4.83
CA ILE A 169 -19.36 6.29 -4.40
C ILE A 169 -19.86 5.91 -3.00
N PHE A 170 -20.03 6.90 -2.12
CA PHE A 170 -20.60 6.67 -0.78
C PHE A 170 -22.11 6.76 -0.82
N THR A 171 -22.74 6.09 0.15
CA THR A 171 -24.18 6.17 0.40
C THR A 171 -24.40 6.64 1.83
N TYR A 172 -25.25 7.64 2.06
CA TYR A 172 -25.58 8.16 3.37
C TYR A 172 -27.07 7.99 3.65
N ASP A 173 -27.43 7.31 4.73
CA ASP A 173 -28.83 7.16 5.16
C ASP A 173 -29.22 8.28 6.13
N LYS A 174 -30.09 9.19 5.69
CA LYS A 174 -30.53 10.35 6.48
C LYS A 174 -31.29 9.98 7.76
N LYS A 175 -31.87 8.78 7.85
CA LYS A 175 -32.60 8.36 9.05
C LYS A 175 -31.66 7.82 10.12
N THR A 176 -30.75 6.94 9.73
CA THR A 176 -29.87 6.23 10.66
C THR A 176 -28.55 6.97 10.88
N HIS A 177 -28.27 8.01 10.09
CA HIS A 177 -27.02 8.77 10.13
C HIS A 177 -25.79 7.89 9.86
N ILE A 178 -25.98 6.81 9.08
CA ILE A 178 -24.92 5.89 8.67
C ILE A 178 -24.38 6.30 7.30
N LEU A 179 -23.06 6.42 7.19
CA LEU A 179 -22.34 6.60 5.93
C LEU A 179 -21.68 5.27 5.52
N TYR A 180 -22.13 4.67 4.43
CA TYR A 180 -21.55 3.48 3.81
C TYR A 180 -20.43 3.90 2.86
N THR A 181 -19.20 3.46 3.15
CA THR A 181 -17.98 3.98 2.50
C THR A 181 -17.16 2.92 1.78
N CYS A 182 -17.54 1.65 1.88
CA CYS A 182 -16.76 0.52 1.39
C CYS A 182 -15.29 0.64 1.86
N ASP A 183 -14.31 0.74 0.97
CA ASP A 183 -12.90 0.82 1.35
C ASP A 183 -12.53 2.08 2.15
N VAL A 184 -13.19 3.20 1.93
CA VAL A 184 -12.78 4.44 2.58
C VAL A 184 -13.05 4.37 4.08
N PHE A 185 -12.04 4.71 4.88
CA PHE A 185 -11.99 4.51 6.33
C PHE A 185 -12.01 3.04 6.79
N GLY A 186 -11.77 2.08 5.89
CA GLY A 186 -11.59 0.67 6.24
C GLY A 186 -10.26 0.38 6.93
N MET A 187 -10.14 -0.86 7.41
CA MET A 187 -8.86 -1.45 7.83
C MET A 187 -8.95 -2.97 7.72
N HIS A 188 -7.83 -3.64 7.47
CA HIS A 188 -7.78 -5.10 7.53
C HIS A 188 -7.59 -5.59 8.96
N TYR A 189 -8.71 -5.84 9.62
CA TYR A 189 -8.74 -6.29 11.00
C TYR A 189 -9.93 -7.22 11.22
N CYS A 190 -9.68 -8.51 11.42
CA CYS A 190 -10.72 -9.50 11.69
C CYS A 190 -10.88 -9.70 13.20
N ASP A 191 -12.06 -9.33 13.71
CA ASP A 191 -12.39 -9.43 15.12
C ASP A 191 -13.89 -9.71 15.31
N ASP A 192 -14.21 -10.34 16.44
CA ASP A 192 -15.58 -10.58 16.89
C ASP A 192 -16.28 -9.27 17.27
N TYR A 193 -15.54 -8.24 17.69
CA TYR A 193 -16.10 -6.91 17.95
C TYR A 193 -16.59 -6.27 16.65
N LEU A 194 -17.78 -5.67 16.76
CA LEU A 194 -18.45 -5.06 15.62
C LEU A 194 -17.98 -3.62 15.35
N TYR A 195 -17.66 -2.89 16.41
CA TYR A 195 -17.31 -1.48 16.38
C TYR A 195 -15.86 -1.24 16.78
N ASP A 196 -15.42 0.01 16.69
CA ASP A 196 -14.08 0.50 17.03
C ASP A 196 -13.85 0.63 18.55
N GLU A 197 -13.98 -0.49 19.29
CA GLU A 197 -13.95 -0.52 20.76
C GLU A 197 -12.63 -0.01 21.37
N GLU A 198 -11.48 -0.44 20.83
CA GLU A 198 -10.15 -0.16 21.37
C GLU A 198 -9.28 0.53 20.29
N PRO A 199 -9.40 1.86 20.09
CA PRO A 199 -8.77 2.56 18.96
C PRO A 199 -7.24 2.46 18.95
N ASP A 200 -6.60 2.32 20.12
CA ASP A 200 -5.15 2.17 20.23
C ASP A 200 -4.64 0.86 19.58
N LEU A 201 -5.46 -0.21 19.60
CA LEU A 201 -5.14 -1.48 18.94
C LEU A 201 -5.39 -1.44 17.43
N LEU A 202 -6.28 -0.56 16.98
CA LEU A 202 -6.72 -0.45 15.58
C LEU A 202 -5.91 0.58 14.77
N THR A 203 -5.24 1.51 15.45
CA THR A 203 -4.60 2.67 14.80
C THR A 203 -3.52 2.27 13.80
N GLU A 204 -2.73 1.23 14.09
CA GLU A 204 -1.65 0.78 13.19
C GLU A 204 -2.23 0.18 11.89
N ASP A 205 -3.20 -0.73 11.98
CA ASP A 205 -3.86 -1.32 10.81
C ASP A 205 -4.65 -0.26 10.01
N PHE A 206 -5.30 0.69 10.69
CA PHE A 206 -6.01 1.80 10.04
C PHE A 206 -5.06 2.75 9.29
N GLN A 207 -3.93 3.10 9.89
CA GLN A 207 -2.93 3.94 9.22
C GLN A 207 -2.26 3.18 8.07
N TYR A 208 -1.92 1.92 8.26
CA TYR A 208 -1.33 1.09 7.22
C TYR A 208 -2.26 0.96 6.01
N TYR A 209 -3.55 0.69 6.26
CA TYR A 209 -4.57 0.65 5.22
C TYR A 209 -4.67 1.99 4.46
N TYR A 210 -4.65 3.12 5.18
CA TYR A 210 -4.61 4.44 4.57
C TYR A 210 -3.35 4.60 3.69
N ASP A 211 -2.16 4.35 4.22
CA ASP A 211 -0.88 4.56 3.52
C ASP A 211 -0.82 3.77 2.20
N CYS A 212 -1.39 2.56 2.20
CA CYS A 212 -1.44 1.66 1.06
C CYS A 212 -2.49 2.04 0.01
N LEU A 213 -3.74 2.30 0.42
CA LEU A 213 -4.87 2.43 -0.52
C LEU A 213 -5.29 3.88 -0.77
N MET A 214 -5.13 4.76 0.22
CA MET A 214 -5.69 6.12 0.19
C MET A 214 -4.61 7.20 0.07
N GLY A 215 -3.43 6.96 0.64
CA GLY A 215 -2.27 7.85 0.61
C GLY A 215 -1.87 8.27 -0.81
N PRO A 216 -1.80 7.34 -1.79
CA PRO A 216 -1.55 7.66 -3.20
C PRO A 216 -2.63 8.51 -3.89
N ASN A 217 -3.73 8.85 -3.24
CA ASN A 217 -4.77 9.74 -3.76
C ASN A 217 -5.25 10.72 -2.68
N ALA A 218 -4.33 11.18 -1.81
CA ALA A 218 -4.61 12.10 -0.70
C ALA A 218 -5.43 13.35 -1.09
N ARG A 219 -5.25 13.88 -2.31
CA ARG A 219 -6.06 15.01 -2.81
C ARG A 219 -7.53 14.62 -3.01
N SER A 220 -7.80 13.44 -3.54
CA SER A 220 -9.14 12.88 -3.66
C SER A 220 -9.77 12.65 -2.29
N VAL A 221 -8.99 12.19 -1.30
CA VAL A 221 -9.46 12.04 0.09
C VAL A 221 -9.92 13.40 0.65
N LEU A 222 -9.12 14.46 0.49
CA LEU A 222 -9.50 15.80 0.94
C LEU A 222 -10.76 16.32 0.25
N ALA A 223 -10.93 16.03 -1.05
CA ALA A 223 -12.13 16.38 -1.78
C ALA A 223 -13.37 15.63 -1.25
N ALA A 224 -13.25 14.33 -0.96
CA ALA A 224 -14.32 13.51 -0.39
C ALA A 224 -14.69 13.98 1.03
N LEU A 225 -13.71 14.22 1.91
CA LEU A 225 -13.92 14.77 3.26
C LEU A 225 -14.68 16.09 3.22
N LYS A 226 -14.33 16.97 2.27
CA LYS A 226 -15.05 18.25 2.08
C LYS A 226 -16.50 18.05 1.63
N ARG A 227 -16.81 17.01 0.85
CA ARG A 227 -18.19 16.73 0.41
C ARG A 227 -19.06 16.22 1.57
N ILE A 228 -18.48 15.41 2.46
CA ILE A 228 -19.22 14.84 3.60
C ILE A 228 -19.23 15.75 4.85
N GLN A 229 -18.48 16.85 4.87
CA GLN A 229 -18.29 17.69 6.08
C GLN A 229 -19.58 18.24 6.73
N ASN A 230 -20.68 18.32 5.99
CA ASN A 230 -21.97 18.84 6.47
C ASN A 230 -22.97 17.72 6.81
N LEU A 231 -22.60 16.46 6.63
CA LEU A 231 -23.43 15.33 7.00
C LEU A 231 -23.31 15.07 8.50
N ASP A 232 -24.43 14.79 9.16
CA ASP A 232 -24.45 14.36 10.55
C ASP A 232 -24.19 12.85 10.59
N ILE A 233 -22.94 12.45 10.77
CA ILE A 233 -22.50 11.05 10.68
C ILE A 233 -22.37 10.49 12.10
N GLN A 234 -23.17 9.47 12.41
CA GLN A 234 -23.13 8.75 13.68
C GLN A 234 -22.44 7.39 13.57
N THR A 235 -22.36 6.81 12.37
CA THR A 235 -21.59 5.59 12.10
C THR A 235 -21.02 5.65 10.69
N VAL A 236 -19.77 5.24 10.53
CA VAL A 236 -19.17 4.93 9.23
C VAL A 236 -19.18 3.41 9.04
N ALA A 237 -19.97 2.95 8.08
CA ALA A 237 -20.14 1.57 7.71
C ALA A 237 -19.11 1.20 6.63
N THR A 238 -17.96 0.72 7.07
CA THR A 238 -16.80 0.35 6.25
C THR A 238 -16.97 -1.04 5.63
N GLY A 239 -16.35 -1.27 4.47
CA GLY A 239 -16.30 -2.57 3.79
C GLY A 239 -15.34 -3.56 4.46
N HIS A 240 -14.30 -3.06 5.15
CA HIS A 240 -13.32 -3.86 5.87
C HIS A 240 -13.16 -3.43 7.32
N GLY A 241 -13.03 -4.42 8.21
CA GLY A 241 -12.74 -4.21 9.62
C GLY A 241 -13.99 -3.96 10.47
N PRO A 242 -13.82 -3.35 11.66
CA PRO A 242 -14.94 -2.88 12.47
C PRO A 242 -15.63 -1.66 11.83
N LEU A 243 -16.89 -1.44 12.18
CA LEU A 243 -17.61 -0.20 11.86
C LEU A 243 -17.11 0.91 12.78
N LEU A 244 -16.98 2.14 12.26
CA LEU A 244 -16.52 3.25 13.09
C LEU A 244 -17.71 3.98 13.71
N HIS A 245 -17.81 3.97 15.03
CA HIS A 245 -18.96 4.51 15.76
C HIS A 245 -18.51 5.34 16.98
N HIS A 246 -17.59 4.81 17.77
CA HIS A 246 -17.19 5.41 19.05
C HIS A 246 -16.19 6.56 18.87
N HIS A 247 -15.33 6.50 17.84
CA HIS A 247 -14.21 7.42 17.66
C HIS A 247 -14.19 8.14 16.30
N ILE A 248 -15.37 8.35 15.68
CA ILE A 248 -15.49 8.98 14.34
C ILE A 248 -14.65 10.26 14.17
N PRO A 249 -14.70 11.26 15.10
CA PRO A 249 -13.90 12.47 14.93
C PRO A 249 -12.39 12.19 14.88
N GLN A 250 -11.91 11.21 15.64
CA GLN A 250 -10.50 10.81 15.63
C GLN A 250 -10.12 10.23 14.26
N TRP A 251 -10.88 9.27 13.75
CA TRP A 251 -10.60 8.61 12.46
C TRP A 251 -10.66 9.57 11.27
N LEU A 252 -11.69 10.42 11.20
CA LEU A 252 -11.81 11.42 10.14
C LEU A 252 -10.68 12.46 10.20
N ASN A 253 -10.30 12.90 11.41
CA ASN A 253 -9.18 13.83 11.58
C ASN A 253 -7.84 13.21 11.19
N SER A 254 -7.62 11.91 11.46
CA SER A 254 -6.43 11.20 11.02
C SER A 254 -6.31 11.21 9.50
N TYR A 255 -7.36 10.78 8.77
CA TYR A 255 -7.39 10.84 7.30
C TYR A 255 -7.18 12.27 6.77
N GLN A 256 -7.77 13.27 7.43
CA GLN A 256 -7.59 14.68 7.05
C GLN A 256 -6.15 15.13 7.24
N GLN A 257 -5.54 14.84 8.38
CA GLN A 257 -4.18 15.23 8.72
C GLN A 257 -3.18 14.56 7.78
N TRP A 258 -3.24 13.23 7.64
CA TRP A 258 -2.37 12.46 6.77
C TRP A 258 -2.47 12.96 5.32
N SER A 259 -3.69 13.17 4.83
CA SER A 259 -3.90 13.66 3.46
C SER A 259 -3.41 15.09 3.26
N GLN A 260 -3.55 15.97 4.25
CA GLN A 260 -3.00 17.32 4.20
C GLN A 260 -1.47 17.31 4.22
N GLU A 261 -0.85 16.44 5.01
CA GLU A 261 0.60 16.27 5.07
C GLU A 261 1.13 15.77 3.73
N GLN A 262 0.46 14.77 3.16
CA GLN A 262 0.81 14.19 1.87
C GLN A 262 0.63 15.17 0.71
N ALA A 263 -0.42 15.99 0.73
CA ALA A 263 -0.70 16.97 -0.33
C ALA A 263 0.16 18.25 -0.29
N LYS A 264 0.96 18.49 0.78
CA LYS A 264 1.72 19.74 0.98
C LYS A 264 2.95 19.90 0.08
N THR A 265 3.34 18.88 -0.70
CA THR A 265 4.62 18.90 -1.41
C THR A 265 4.50 19.42 -2.85
N ASP A 266 5.45 20.25 -3.28
CA ASP A 266 5.54 20.72 -4.67
C ASP A 266 6.04 19.63 -5.63
N ASN A 267 6.43 18.45 -5.12
CA ASN A 267 6.99 17.37 -5.91
C ASN A 267 5.91 16.32 -6.18
N LEU A 268 4.92 16.66 -7.00
CA LEU A 268 3.93 15.71 -7.44
C LEU A 268 4.54 14.70 -8.42
N VAL A 269 4.25 13.42 -8.21
CA VAL A 269 4.50 12.33 -9.13
C VAL A 269 3.17 11.68 -9.49
N VAL A 270 2.86 11.60 -10.78
CA VAL A 270 1.64 10.91 -11.24
C VAL A 270 2.04 9.54 -11.78
N VAL A 271 1.42 8.49 -11.23
CA VAL A 271 1.64 7.11 -11.63
C VAL A 271 0.43 6.66 -12.44
N PHE A 272 0.63 6.57 -13.75
CA PHE A 272 -0.37 6.11 -14.70
C PHE A 272 -0.31 4.59 -14.83
N TYR A 273 -1.42 3.90 -14.56
CA TYR A 273 -1.55 2.45 -14.65
C TYR A 273 -2.79 2.05 -15.47
N SER A 274 -3.04 0.75 -15.67
CA SER A 274 -4.26 0.26 -16.30
C SER A 274 -4.86 -0.88 -15.50
N GLU A 275 -6.03 -0.67 -14.93
CA GLU A 275 -6.81 -1.72 -14.27
C GLU A 275 -7.15 -2.85 -15.24
N ASP A 276 -7.32 -4.05 -14.70
CA ASP A 276 -7.66 -5.28 -15.44
C ASP A 276 -6.70 -5.63 -16.60
N TYR A 277 -5.50 -5.05 -16.61
CA TYR A 277 -4.52 -5.30 -17.67
C TYR A 277 -3.18 -5.79 -17.12
N GLY A 278 -2.97 -7.11 -17.20
CA GLY A 278 -1.77 -7.75 -16.68
C GLY A 278 -1.64 -7.51 -15.17
N TYR A 279 -0.48 -7.00 -14.76
CA TYR A 279 -0.13 -6.66 -13.38
C TYR A 279 0.09 -5.15 -13.22
N SER A 280 -0.58 -4.34 -14.06
CA SER A 280 -0.26 -2.90 -14.16
C SER A 280 -0.53 -2.16 -12.85
N GLU A 281 -1.69 -2.41 -12.26
CA GLU A 281 -2.13 -1.80 -11.02
C GLU A 281 -1.17 -2.13 -9.88
N GLN A 282 -0.89 -3.42 -9.68
CA GLN A 282 0.02 -3.92 -8.67
C GLN A 282 1.38 -3.20 -8.70
N ILE A 283 2.00 -3.16 -9.89
CA ILE A 283 3.32 -2.53 -10.05
C ILE A 283 3.24 -1.01 -9.85
N GLY A 284 2.16 -0.39 -10.31
CA GLY A 284 1.90 1.02 -10.07
C GLY A 284 1.85 1.35 -8.57
N ARG A 285 1.18 0.52 -7.78
CA ARG A 285 1.08 0.65 -6.32
C ARG A 285 2.43 0.43 -5.64
N ASP A 286 3.17 -0.63 -6.00
CA ASP A 286 4.51 -0.88 -5.45
C ASP A 286 5.47 0.29 -5.70
N ILE A 287 5.43 0.89 -6.89
CA ILE A 287 6.21 2.10 -7.22
C ILE A 287 5.72 3.30 -6.38
N ALA A 288 4.40 3.48 -6.24
CA ALA A 288 3.81 4.53 -5.43
C ALA A 288 4.26 4.43 -3.96
N GLN A 289 4.27 3.24 -3.36
CA GLN A 289 4.78 3.02 -2.01
C GLN A 289 6.23 3.48 -1.86
N GLY A 290 7.10 3.13 -2.81
CA GLY A 290 8.49 3.61 -2.84
C GLY A 290 8.61 5.13 -2.92
N LEU A 291 7.76 5.78 -3.72
CA LEU A 291 7.71 7.24 -3.83
C LEU A 291 7.32 7.90 -2.50
N LEU A 292 6.26 7.42 -1.84
CA LEU A 292 5.76 7.98 -0.58
C LEU A 292 6.85 8.07 0.49
N LYS A 293 7.77 7.08 0.56
CA LYS A 293 8.91 7.06 1.50
C LYS A 293 9.90 8.22 1.37
N THR A 294 9.85 8.95 0.26
CA THR A 294 10.77 10.06 -0.04
C THR A 294 10.17 11.44 0.24
N GLY A 295 8.90 11.49 0.66
CA GLY A 295 8.18 12.74 0.92
C GLY A 295 7.82 13.51 -0.35
N VAL A 296 7.57 12.80 -1.46
CA VAL A 296 6.91 13.34 -2.66
C VAL A 296 5.41 13.06 -2.60
N THR A 297 4.61 13.92 -3.25
CA THR A 297 3.17 13.67 -3.42
C THR A 297 2.98 12.68 -4.55
N VAL A 298 2.06 11.73 -4.42
CA VAL A 298 1.76 10.74 -5.46
C VAL A 298 0.27 10.83 -5.79
N ASP A 299 -0.07 10.73 -7.07
CA ASP A 299 -1.43 10.49 -7.57
C ASP A 299 -1.41 9.23 -8.45
N LEU A 300 -2.18 8.20 -8.10
CA LEU A 300 -2.45 7.04 -8.97
C LEU A 300 -3.60 7.37 -9.94
N VAL A 301 -3.40 7.09 -11.23
CA VAL A 301 -4.35 7.44 -12.30
C VAL A 301 -4.54 6.28 -13.28
N ASN A 302 -5.77 5.79 -13.41
CA ASN A 302 -6.11 4.73 -14.35
C ASN A 302 -6.26 5.27 -15.79
N LEU A 303 -5.33 4.91 -16.67
CA LEU A 303 -5.33 5.28 -18.10
C LEU A 303 -6.58 4.81 -18.84
N SER A 304 -7.17 3.68 -18.42
CA SER A 304 -8.35 3.10 -19.06
C SER A 304 -9.58 4.01 -18.99
N GLU A 305 -9.57 4.99 -18.09
CA GLU A 305 -10.72 5.86 -17.81
C GLU A 305 -10.42 7.35 -17.92
N THR A 306 -9.13 7.69 -17.99
CA THR A 306 -8.69 9.09 -18.00
C THR A 306 -9.01 9.75 -19.33
N ASP A 307 -9.76 10.85 -19.29
CA ASP A 307 -10.00 11.63 -20.50
C ASP A 307 -8.78 12.48 -20.90
N PRO A 308 -8.63 12.86 -22.18
CA PRO A 308 -7.45 13.59 -22.65
C PRO A 308 -7.22 14.95 -21.98
N HIS A 309 -8.25 15.65 -21.50
CA HIS A 309 -8.08 16.90 -20.79
C HIS A 309 -7.50 16.65 -19.40
N GLU A 310 -8.09 15.70 -18.68
CA GLU A 310 -7.61 15.30 -17.34
C GLU A 310 -6.16 14.79 -17.38
N ALA A 311 -5.82 13.94 -18.36
CA ALA A 311 -4.44 13.47 -18.56
C ALA A 311 -3.44 14.62 -18.74
N ARG A 312 -3.82 15.70 -19.45
CA ARG A 312 -2.96 16.88 -19.63
C ARG A 312 -2.75 17.65 -18.34
N GLU A 313 -3.80 17.84 -17.56
CA GLU A 313 -3.73 18.55 -16.27
C GLU A 313 -2.77 17.81 -15.32
N PHE A 314 -2.93 16.49 -15.18
CA PHE A 314 -2.02 15.66 -14.39
C PHE A 314 -0.56 15.81 -14.84
N VAL A 315 -0.31 15.73 -16.16
CA VAL A 315 1.05 15.92 -16.69
C VAL A 315 1.59 17.32 -16.44
N HIS A 316 0.75 18.35 -16.51
CA HIS A 316 1.19 19.74 -16.31
C HIS A 316 1.60 20.03 -14.86
N GLU A 317 0.92 19.42 -13.88
CA GLU A 317 1.21 19.60 -12.47
C GLU A 317 2.40 18.74 -11.99
N ALA A 318 2.64 17.60 -12.64
CA ALA A 318 3.62 16.62 -12.19
C ALA A 318 5.08 17.04 -12.46
N LYS A 319 5.97 16.79 -11.49
CA LYS A 319 7.43 16.86 -11.68
C LYS A 319 8.03 15.51 -12.06
N GLY A 320 7.40 14.42 -11.65
CA GLY A 320 7.74 13.07 -12.05
C GLY A 320 6.53 12.37 -12.66
N LEU A 321 6.77 11.47 -13.60
CA LEU A 321 5.75 10.64 -14.21
C LEU A 321 6.20 9.20 -14.12
N VAL A 322 5.27 8.28 -13.87
CA VAL A 322 5.47 6.86 -14.07
C VAL A 322 4.38 6.38 -15.01
N ILE A 323 4.72 5.61 -16.03
CA ILE A 323 3.75 5.13 -17.02
C ILE A 323 3.86 3.61 -17.17
N GLY A 324 2.79 2.92 -16.80
CA GLY A 324 2.52 1.54 -17.15
C GLY A 324 1.99 1.43 -18.57
N MET A 325 2.53 0.49 -19.35
CA MET A 325 2.07 0.27 -20.73
C MET A 325 0.65 -0.30 -20.76
N PRO A 326 -0.34 0.39 -21.35
CA PRO A 326 -1.70 -0.12 -21.48
C PRO A 326 -1.81 -1.15 -22.63
N SER A 327 -2.93 -1.88 -22.70
CA SER A 327 -3.27 -2.73 -23.86
C SER A 327 -3.32 -1.91 -25.14
N GLN A 328 -2.81 -2.46 -26.25
CA GLN A 328 -2.97 -1.89 -27.59
C GLN A 328 -4.43 -1.74 -28.03
N HIS A 329 -5.34 -2.54 -27.46
CA HIS A 329 -6.76 -2.53 -27.83
C HIS A 329 -7.61 -1.57 -26.98
N ASN A 330 -7.05 -1.04 -25.89
CA ASN A 330 -7.74 -0.05 -25.08
C ASN A 330 -7.58 1.35 -25.71
N ALA A 331 -8.53 1.72 -26.57
CA ALA A 331 -8.49 2.99 -27.30
C ALA A 331 -8.46 4.23 -26.36
N ILE A 332 -9.10 4.15 -25.19
CA ILE A 332 -9.12 5.24 -24.20
C ILE A 332 -7.70 5.41 -23.64
N ALA A 333 -7.13 4.32 -23.12
CA ALA A 333 -5.78 4.33 -22.56
C ALA A 333 -4.70 4.72 -23.59
N GLN A 334 -4.82 4.27 -24.84
CA GLN A 334 -3.92 4.68 -25.93
C GLN A 334 -4.06 6.17 -26.27
N THR A 335 -5.27 6.72 -26.19
CA THR A 335 -5.51 8.16 -26.39
C THR A 335 -4.93 8.97 -25.23
N ALA A 336 -5.12 8.52 -23.99
CA ALA A 336 -4.52 9.12 -22.81
C ALA A 336 -2.98 9.09 -22.88
N LEU A 337 -2.39 7.95 -23.21
CA LEU A 337 -0.94 7.79 -23.41
C LEU A 337 -0.39 8.71 -24.49
N SER A 338 -1.06 8.81 -25.64
CA SER A 338 -0.69 9.74 -26.71
C SER A 338 -0.77 11.19 -26.27
N THR A 339 -1.76 11.50 -25.43
CA THR A 339 -1.96 12.84 -24.87
C THR A 339 -0.87 13.18 -23.85
N ILE A 340 -0.50 12.24 -22.99
CA ILE A 340 0.62 12.35 -22.05
C ILE A 340 1.90 12.64 -22.84
N LEU A 341 2.20 11.81 -23.85
CA LEU A 341 3.37 11.98 -24.71
C LEU A 341 3.42 13.36 -25.39
N ALA A 342 2.26 13.93 -25.74
CA ALA A 342 2.18 15.26 -26.32
C ALA A 342 2.31 16.41 -25.30
N ALA A 343 2.02 16.16 -24.03
CA ALA A 343 1.99 17.16 -22.96
C ALA A 343 3.28 17.22 -22.13
N VAL A 344 4.07 16.15 -22.10
CA VAL A 344 5.31 16.09 -21.31
C VAL A 344 6.37 17.12 -21.76
N HIS A 345 7.29 17.46 -20.87
CA HIS A 345 8.41 18.35 -21.16
C HIS A 345 9.72 17.97 -20.44
N GLY A 346 10.86 18.38 -20.99
CA GLY A 346 12.19 17.97 -20.51
C GLY A 346 12.63 18.40 -19.09
N LYS A 347 11.78 19.09 -18.34
CA LYS A 347 12.00 19.34 -16.89
C LYS A 347 11.49 18.22 -15.98
N GLN A 348 10.77 17.25 -16.54
CA GLN A 348 10.20 16.13 -15.79
C GLN A 348 11.14 14.94 -15.73
N ALA A 349 11.00 14.17 -14.65
CA ALA A 349 11.56 12.83 -14.56
C ALA A 349 10.51 11.80 -15.01
N ILE A 350 10.96 10.66 -15.56
CA ILE A 350 10.11 9.59 -16.06
C ILE A 350 10.57 8.23 -15.56
N GLY A 351 9.61 7.39 -15.17
CA GLY A 351 9.72 5.96 -14.95
C GLY A 351 8.75 5.22 -15.87
N LEU A 352 9.12 4.01 -16.30
CA LEU A 352 8.33 3.22 -17.25
C LEU A 352 8.28 1.76 -16.82
N PHE A 353 7.13 1.10 -16.96
CA PHE A 353 7.03 -0.34 -16.76
C PHE A 353 6.07 -1.01 -17.76
N GLU A 354 6.35 -2.26 -18.09
CA GLU A 354 5.45 -3.13 -18.86
C GLU A 354 4.44 -3.76 -17.92
N SER A 355 3.18 -3.87 -18.34
CA SER A 355 2.12 -4.43 -17.49
C SER A 355 2.11 -5.97 -17.51
N GLY A 356 2.75 -6.62 -18.48
CA GLY A 356 2.77 -8.09 -18.56
C GLY A 356 1.44 -8.72 -19.00
N GLY A 357 0.55 -7.93 -19.62
CA GLY A 357 -0.73 -8.38 -20.15
C GLY A 357 -0.64 -9.08 -21.51
N GLY A 358 0.51 -8.99 -22.20
CA GLY A 358 0.81 -9.73 -23.43
C GLY A 358 0.38 -9.03 -24.73
N GLU A 359 -0.34 -7.92 -24.62
CA GLU A 359 -0.77 -7.07 -25.74
C GLU A 359 -0.16 -5.66 -25.68
N ASP A 360 0.84 -5.44 -24.82
CA ASP A 360 1.49 -4.16 -24.65
C ASP A 360 2.47 -3.93 -25.79
N GLU A 361 2.59 -2.69 -26.26
CA GLU A 361 3.69 -2.35 -27.17
C GLU A 361 5.02 -2.46 -26.42
N PRO A 362 6.11 -2.84 -27.10
CA PRO A 362 7.43 -2.79 -26.49
C PRO A 362 7.71 -1.41 -25.89
N ILE A 363 8.19 -1.37 -24.65
CA ILE A 363 8.33 -0.11 -23.91
C ILE A 363 9.43 0.82 -24.46
N TYR A 364 10.43 0.24 -25.12
CA TYR A 364 11.62 0.97 -25.60
C TYR A 364 11.34 2.02 -26.68
N PRO A 365 10.51 1.77 -27.71
CA PRO A 365 10.02 2.81 -28.60
C PRO A 365 9.45 4.04 -27.89
N LEU A 366 8.60 3.84 -26.86
CA LEU A 366 8.03 4.94 -26.08
C LEU A 366 9.11 5.65 -25.26
N ARG A 367 9.97 4.90 -24.57
CA ARG A 367 11.13 5.41 -23.85
C ARG A 367 11.99 6.33 -24.72
N ASN A 368 12.30 5.92 -25.95
CA ASN A 368 13.11 6.71 -26.87
C ASN A 368 12.44 8.06 -27.20
N LYS A 369 11.12 8.07 -27.42
CA LYS A 369 10.38 9.33 -27.63
C LYS A 369 10.49 10.27 -26.43
N PHE A 370 10.38 9.75 -25.19
CA PHE A 370 10.56 10.58 -23.99
C PHE A 370 11.99 11.12 -23.86
N GLN A 371 12.99 10.31 -24.20
CA GLN A 371 14.39 10.75 -24.22
C GLN A 371 14.65 11.83 -25.27
N GLU A 372 14.02 11.75 -26.44
CA GLU A 372 14.10 12.77 -27.50
C GLU A 372 13.49 14.12 -27.06
N ILE A 373 12.42 14.10 -26.25
CA ILE A 373 11.80 15.30 -25.64
C ILE A 373 12.69 15.87 -24.52
N GLY A 374 13.62 15.06 -23.99
CA GLY A 374 14.59 15.46 -22.98
C GLY A 374 14.17 15.16 -21.53
N LEU A 375 13.20 14.26 -21.31
CA LEU A 375 12.85 13.82 -19.95
C LEU A 375 14.02 13.06 -19.33
N THR A 376 14.17 13.18 -18.02
CA THR A 376 15.20 12.43 -17.29
C THR A 376 14.66 11.08 -16.83
N GLU A 377 15.22 10.01 -17.35
CA GLU A 377 14.90 8.65 -16.88
C GLU A 377 15.44 8.43 -15.47
N ALA A 378 14.54 8.17 -14.53
CA ALA A 378 14.89 8.02 -13.11
C ALA A 378 15.37 6.61 -12.76
N PHE A 379 14.80 5.59 -13.41
CA PHE A 379 15.18 4.19 -13.29
C PHE A 379 15.00 3.48 -14.63
N SER A 380 15.71 2.36 -14.82
CA SER A 380 15.59 1.56 -16.05
C SER A 380 14.19 0.95 -16.16
N PRO A 381 13.60 0.87 -17.37
CA PRO A 381 12.25 0.33 -17.53
C PRO A 381 12.09 -1.06 -16.88
N ILE A 382 11.03 -1.23 -16.09
CA ILE A 382 10.71 -2.50 -15.46
C ILE A 382 9.97 -3.36 -16.50
N LEU A 383 10.48 -4.56 -16.78
CA LEU A 383 9.92 -5.47 -17.78
C LEU A 383 9.29 -6.67 -17.09
N ILE A 384 8.00 -6.90 -17.32
CA ILE A 384 7.24 -7.96 -16.67
C ILE A 384 6.99 -9.08 -17.65
N LYS A 385 7.56 -10.24 -17.34
CA LYS A 385 7.48 -11.44 -18.20
C LYS A 385 6.71 -12.59 -17.56
N ASN A 386 6.58 -12.56 -16.24
CA ASN A 386 5.91 -13.57 -15.43
C ASN A 386 5.11 -12.84 -14.35
N ALA A 387 4.29 -13.58 -13.61
CA ALA A 387 3.58 -13.06 -12.45
C ALA A 387 4.56 -12.36 -11.46
N PRO A 388 4.18 -11.23 -10.86
CA PRO A 388 4.93 -10.56 -9.81
C PRO A 388 5.27 -11.51 -8.66
N THR A 389 6.39 -11.21 -8.03
CA THR A 389 6.93 -11.92 -6.87
C THR A 389 7.43 -10.88 -5.89
N ALA A 390 7.76 -11.28 -4.65
CA ALA A 390 8.41 -10.40 -3.68
C ALA A 390 9.67 -9.69 -4.24
N THR A 391 10.37 -10.31 -5.18
CA THR A 391 11.52 -9.70 -5.88
C THR A 391 11.07 -8.60 -6.85
N THR A 392 9.95 -8.79 -7.55
CA THR A 392 9.34 -7.79 -8.45
C THR A 392 8.78 -6.61 -7.66
N GLU A 393 8.05 -6.87 -6.58
CA GLU A 393 7.52 -5.84 -5.66
C GLU A 393 8.67 -4.97 -5.14
N LYS A 394 9.74 -5.62 -4.64
CA LYS A 394 10.92 -4.91 -4.15
C LYS A 394 11.59 -4.06 -5.22
N LEU A 395 11.69 -4.58 -6.44
CA LEU A 395 12.23 -3.85 -7.59
C LEU A 395 11.41 -2.58 -7.87
N ALA A 396 10.08 -2.69 -7.87
CA ALA A 396 9.16 -1.58 -8.08
C ALA A 396 9.23 -0.53 -6.97
N GLU A 397 9.24 -0.96 -5.70
CA GLU A 397 9.43 -0.09 -4.53
C GLU A 397 10.76 0.67 -4.58
N GLU A 398 11.87 -0.02 -4.93
CA GLU A 398 13.18 0.60 -5.09
C GLU A 398 13.21 1.62 -6.24
N ALA A 399 12.54 1.32 -7.35
CA ALA A 399 12.41 2.23 -8.49
C ALA A 399 11.64 3.50 -8.12
N GLY A 400 10.53 3.37 -7.38
CA GLY A 400 9.79 4.51 -6.83
C GLY A 400 10.64 5.36 -5.89
N THR A 401 11.39 4.73 -5.00
CA THR A 401 12.32 5.40 -4.09
C THR A 401 13.40 6.18 -4.86
N ASP A 402 13.98 5.61 -5.90
CA ASP A 402 15.00 6.25 -6.73
C ASP A 402 14.46 7.51 -7.45
N LEU A 403 13.25 7.43 -8.00
CA LEU A 403 12.57 8.58 -8.63
C LEU A 403 12.28 9.68 -7.59
N GLY A 404 11.75 9.31 -6.43
CA GLY A 404 11.47 10.26 -5.36
C GLY A 404 12.72 10.96 -4.84
N GLN A 405 13.82 10.22 -4.63
CA GLN A 405 15.13 10.76 -4.26
C GLN A 405 15.71 11.68 -5.34
N TRP A 406 15.51 11.36 -6.62
CA TRP A 406 15.94 12.24 -7.72
C TRP A 406 15.24 13.60 -7.66
N LEU A 407 13.91 13.61 -7.46
CA LEU A 407 13.10 14.83 -7.42
C LEU A 407 13.35 15.68 -6.18
N THR A 408 13.72 15.06 -5.06
CA THR A 408 14.02 15.75 -3.80
C THR A 408 15.48 16.18 -3.67
N ARG A 409 16.38 15.67 -4.53
CA ARG A 409 17.83 15.91 -4.47
C ARG A 409 18.22 17.37 -4.29
N ASP A 410 17.66 18.27 -5.10
CA ASP A 410 18.06 19.68 -5.09
C ASP A 410 17.57 20.40 -3.82
N ARG A 411 16.42 19.98 -3.28
CA ARG A 411 15.92 20.44 -1.96
C ARG A 411 16.86 19.96 -0.87
N THR A 412 17.24 18.68 -0.88
CA THR A 412 18.20 18.10 0.07
C THR A 412 19.55 18.82 0.00
N ILE A 413 20.08 19.07 -1.20
CA ILE A 413 21.34 19.82 -1.38
C ILE A 413 21.21 21.26 -0.89
N LYS A 414 20.08 21.94 -1.12
CA LYS A 414 19.85 23.31 -0.61
C LYS A 414 19.79 23.35 0.91
N GLN A 415 19.07 22.41 1.53
CA GLN A 415 19.04 22.25 2.99
C GLN A 415 20.45 21.96 3.54
N MET A 416 21.24 21.14 2.85
CA MET A 416 22.64 20.89 3.17
C MET A 416 23.56 22.10 2.97
N LYS A 417 23.25 23.02 2.04
CA LYS A 417 24.08 24.21 1.77
C LYS A 417 23.71 25.41 2.64
N SER A 418 22.48 25.47 3.18
CA SER A 418 22.09 26.46 4.19
C SER A 418 22.68 26.19 5.58
N ILE A 419 23.53 25.17 5.68
CA ILE A 419 24.25 24.78 6.89
C ILE A 419 25.30 25.84 7.24
N ASP A 420 25.00 26.65 8.25
CA ASP A 420 26.04 27.28 9.07
C ASP A 420 25.55 27.38 10.53
N SER A 421 25.91 26.38 11.35
CA SER A 421 25.80 26.52 12.80
C SER A 421 26.84 25.65 13.52
N SER A 422 27.33 26.15 14.65
CA SER A 422 28.20 25.42 15.58
C SER A 422 27.56 24.11 16.06
N LEU A 423 26.23 24.05 16.11
CA LEU A 423 25.44 22.91 16.56
C LEU A 423 25.67 21.66 15.70
N GLU A 424 25.66 21.79 14.38
CA GLU A 424 25.79 20.62 13.49
C GLU A 424 27.20 20.03 13.50
N LYS A 425 28.22 20.88 13.63
CA LYS A 425 29.60 20.45 13.85
C LYS A 425 29.74 19.73 15.18
N ALA A 426 29.02 20.17 16.21
CA ALA A 426 28.97 19.48 17.50
C ALA A 426 28.27 18.12 17.39
N LEU A 427 27.13 18.03 16.69
CA LEU A 427 26.45 16.76 16.40
C LEU A 427 27.34 15.80 15.59
N GLY A 428 28.15 16.32 14.67
CA GLY A 428 29.15 15.52 13.94
C GLY A 428 30.24 14.91 14.81
N ARG A 429 30.40 15.37 16.06
CA ARG A 429 31.36 14.78 17.03
C ARG A 429 30.84 13.54 17.74
N ILE A 430 29.55 13.21 17.59
CA ILE A 430 29.03 11.92 18.01
C ILE A 430 29.73 10.84 17.17
N SER A 431 30.58 10.05 17.82
CA SER A 431 31.31 8.95 17.19
C SER A 431 30.46 7.69 17.19
N GLY A 432 30.45 6.98 16.06
CA GLY A 432 29.87 5.66 15.93
C GLY A 432 30.88 4.68 15.34
N GLY A 433 30.74 3.40 15.67
CA GLY A 433 31.41 2.35 14.92
C GLY A 433 30.88 2.29 13.49
N LEU A 434 31.61 1.61 12.61
CA LEU A 434 31.19 1.34 11.25
C LEU A 434 30.69 -0.09 11.12
N TYR A 435 29.47 -0.24 10.64
CA TYR A 435 28.77 -1.51 10.57
C TYR A 435 28.12 -1.69 9.19
N LEU A 436 27.85 -2.94 8.83
CA LEU A 436 27.03 -3.31 7.68
C LEU A 436 25.88 -4.21 8.13
N ILE A 437 24.66 -3.76 7.90
CA ILE A 437 23.47 -4.57 8.11
C ILE A 437 23.22 -5.35 6.84
N THR A 438 22.94 -6.64 6.98
CA THR A 438 22.61 -7.53 5.87
C THR A 438 21.36 -8.32 6.22
N VAL A 439 20.48 -8.51 5.24
CA VAL A 439 19.19 -9.19 5.42
C VAL A 439 18.91 -10.11 4.25
N GLN A 440 18.25 -11.24 4.53
CA GLN A 440 17.68 -12.16 3.54
C GLN A 440 16.26 -12.55 3.99
N LYS A 441 15.25 -12.27 3.17
CA LYS A 441 13.86 -12.73 3.36
C LYS A 441 13.41 -13.41 2.07
N GLY A 442 13.28 -14.74 2.09
CA GLY A 442 13.02 -15.52 0.88
C GLY A 442 14.11 -15.31 -0.17
N GLU A 443 13.73 -14.84 -1.36
CA GLU A 443 14.66 -14.52 -2.45
C GLU A 443 15.22 -13.09 -2.37
N VAL A 444 14.62 -12.22 -1.55
CA VAL A 444 15.00 -10.80 -1.45
C VAL A 444 16.17 -10.64 -0.47
N SER A 445 17.19 -9.90 -0.89
CA SER A 445 18.36 -9.60 -0.07
C SER A 445 18.63 -8.10 -0.02
N GLY A 446 19.15 -7.62 1.11
CA GLY A 446 19.40 -6.21 1.35
C GLY A 446 20.68 -5.97 2.13
N ALA A 447 21.27 -4.80 1.93
CA ALA A 447 22.43 -4.36 2.71
C ALA A 447 22.46 -2.84 2.90
N MET A 448 22.90 -2.39 4.07
CA MET A 448 23.06 -0.98 4.40
C MET A 448 24.28 -0.73 5.28
N LEU A 449 25.07 0.27 4.92
CA LEU A 449 26.12 0.81 5.79
C LEU A 449 25.46 1.58 6.95
N ALA A 450 25.78 1.20 8.18
CA ALA A 450 25.23 1.79 9.39
C ALA A 450 26.33 2.40 10.26
N SER A 451 26.02 3.53 10.88
CA SER A 451 26.90 4.17 11.87
C SER A 451 26.17 4.55 13.17
N TRP A 452 24.84 4.54 13.17
CA TRP A 452 24.01 4.82 14.34
C TRP A 452 23.55 3.49 14.94
N VAL A 453 24.48 2.85 15.64
CA VAL A 453 24.26 1.58 16.33
C VAL A 453 24.78 1.71 17.76
N THR A 454 23.98 1.31 18.72
CA THR A 454 24.37 1.23 20.13
C THR A 454 23.88 -0.06 20.76
N GLN A 455 24.62 -0.60 21.73
CA GLN A 455 24.06 -1.58 22.64
C GLN A 455 22.97 -0.90 23.48
N ALA A 456 21.83 -1.55 23.62
CA ALA A 456 20.63 -0.99 24.24
C ALA A 456 20.15 -1.78 25.47
N SER A 457 20.54 -3.05 25.61
CA SER A 457 20.13 -3.88 26.76
C SER A 457 21.11 -5.02 27.07
N LEU A 458 21.03 -5.51 28.31
CA LEU A 458 21.76 -6.69 28.79
C LEU A 458 20.86 -7.94 28.92
N GLU A 459 19.57 -7.76 29.23
CA GLU A 459 18.62 -8.85 29.42
C GLU A 459 17.27 -8.54 28.72
N PRO A 460 16.98 -9.17 27.56
CA PRO A 460 17.93 -9.89 26.69
C PRO A 460 19.03 -8.96 26.14
N LEU A 461 20.13 -9.54 25.63
CA LEU A 461 21.15 -8.77 24.91
C LEU A 461 20.50 -8.08 23.71
N GLY A 462 20.66 -6.76 23.58
CA GLY A 462 19.99 -6.01 22.53
C GLY A 462 20.76 -4.80 22.04
N VAL A 463 20.45 -4.42 20.80
CA VAL A 463 21.02 -3.28 20.08
C VAL A 463 19.90 -2.39 19.56
N ALA A 464 20.18 -1.09 19.46
CA ALA A 464 19.34 -0.12 18.78
C ALA A 464 20.07 0.41 17.53
N ILE A 465 19.33 0.49 16.43
CA ILE A 465 19.84 0.88 15.12
C ILE A 465 18.90 1.93 14.51
N ALA A 466 19.45 3.01 13.96
CA ALA A 466 18.67 3.94 13.17
C ALA A 466 18.73 3.60 11.67
N VAL A 467 17.57 3.52 11.02
CA VAL A 467 17.43 3.25 9.59
C VAL A 467 16.58 4.35 8.96
N ALA A 468 17.09 5.03 7.94
CA ALA A 468 16.32 6.08 7.28
C ALA A 468 15.13 5.48 6.52
N LYS A 469 13.99 6.19 6.53
CA LYS A 469 12.71 5.72 5.94
C LYS A 469 12.79 5.47 4.43
N ASP A 470 13.69 6.18 3.75
CA ASP A 470 13.91 6.09 2.30
C ASP A 470 14.95 5.03 1.89
N ARG A 471 15.36 4.15 2.81
CA ARG A 471 16.31 3.07 2.51
C ARG A 471 15.55 1.81 2.11
N ALA A 472 15.96 1.22 0.99
CA ALA A 472 15.40 -0.06 0.55
C ALA A 472 15.44 -1.18 1.60
N ILE A 473 16.40 -1.19 2.53
CA ILE A 473 16.45 -2.21 3.58
C ILE A 473 15.32 -2.06 4.62
N GLU A 474 14.67 -0.91 4.70
CA GLU A 474 13.65 -0.57 5.70
C GLU A 474 12.47 -1.56 5.68
N SER A 475 11.93 -1.89 4.50
CA SER A 475 10.81 -2.85 4.40
C SER A 475 11.20 -4.29 4.76
N LEU A 476 12.49 -4.58 4.92
CA LEU A 476 13.01 -5.88 5.35
C LEU A 476 13.38 -5.93 6.85
N MET A 477 13.10 -4.85 7.58
CA MET A 477 13.43 -4.72 9.01
C MET A 477 12.18 -4.44 9.86
N GLN A 478 11.08 -5.12 9.53
CA GLN A 478 9.83 -5.10 10.32
C GLN A 478 9.95 -5.93 11.60
N VAL A 479 8.98 -5.81 12.50
CA VAL A 479 8.93 -6.65 13.73
C VAL A 479 9.00 -8.14 13.34
N ASP A 480 9.69 -8.93 14.17
CA ASP A 480 10.01 -10.35 13.96
C ASP A 480 10.94 -10.67 12.78
N ASN A 481 11.34 -9.68 11.97
CA ASN A 481 12.31 -9.90 10.90
C ASN A 481 13.71 -10.09 11.50
N THR A 482 14.54 -10.85 10.79
CA THR A 482 15.91 -11.16 11.22
C THR A 482 16.95 -10.57 10.29
N PHE A 483 18.08 -10.15 10.84
CA PHE A 483 19.21 -9.61 10.07
C PHE A 483 20.54 -9.97 10.72
N VAL A 484 21.64 -9.68 10.02
CA VAL A 484 23.00 -9.77 10.56
C VAL A 484 23.61 -8.37 10.63
N LEU A 485 24.12 -8.01 11.81
CA LEU A 485 24.95 -6.82 12.02
C LEU A 485 26.42 -7.21 11.90
N ASN A 486 27.07 -6.80 10.82
CA ASN A 486 28.50 -7.01 10.57
C ASN A 486 29.29 -5.81 11.09
N ILE A 487 30.20 -6.05 12.03
CA ILE A 487 31.07 -5.04 12.63
C ILE A 487 32.34 -4.97 11.79
N LEU A 488 32.72 -3.78 11.31
CA LEU A 488 33.87 -3.64 10.41
C LEU A 488 35.17 -3.42 11.19
N GLU A 489 36.27 -3.96 10.67
CA GLU A 489 37.61 -3.86 11.27
C GLU A 489 38.31 -2.54 10.87
N GLU A 490 38.87 -1.85 11.86
CA GLU A 490 39.74 -0.69 11.64
C GLU A 490 40.93 -1.07 10.74
N GLY A 491 41.25 -0.24 9.76
CA GLY A 491 42.29 -0.53 8.76
C GLY A 491 41.90 -1.51 7.64
N ASN A 492 40.74 -2.17 7.69
CA ASN A 492 40.29 -3.10 6.62
C ASN A 492 38.86 -2.80 6.09
N TYR A 493 38.14 -1.84 6.66
CA TYR A 493 36.75 -1.53 6.30
C TYR A 493 36.55 -0.85 4.93
N GLN A 494 37.59 -0.23 4.35
CA GLN A 494 37.43 0.68 3.20
C GLN A 494 36.89 -0.01 1.94
N GLY A 495 37.24 -1.29 1.71
CA GLY A 495 36.76 -2.05 0.56
C GLY A 495 35.25 -2.27 0.62
N LEU A 496 34.77 -2.78 1.76
CA LEU A 496 33.35 -2.99 2.03
C LEU A 496 32.58 -1.67 2.01
N MET A 497 33.09 -0.63 2.67
CA MET A 497 32.48 0.70 2.68
C MET A 497 32.31 1.25 1.26
N LYS A 498 33.37 1.22 0.43
CA LYS A 498 33.30 1.69 -0.97
C LYS A 498 32.33 0.88 -1.82
N HIS A 499 32.15 -0.41 -1.53
CA HIS A 499 31.20 -1.25 -2.25
C HIS A 499 29.76 -0.88 -1.92
N PHE A 500 29.40 -0.86 -0.63
CA PHE A 500 28.02 -0.64 -0.19
C PHE A 500 27.58 0.84 -0.20
N LEU A 501 28.50 1.78 -0.47
CA LEU A 501 28.16 3.18 -0.78
C LEU A 501 27.85 3.43 -2.26
N LYS A 502 28.10 2.47 -3.16
CA LYS A 502 27.71 2.62 -4.56
C LYS A 502 26.18 2.59 -4.67
N ARG A 503 25.65 3.37 -5.61
CA ARG A 503 24.25 3.19 -6.03
C ARG A 503 24.16 1.90 -6.84
N PHE A 504 23.28 1.00 -6.39
CA PHE A 504 22.89 -0.18 -7.15
C PHE A 504 21.61 0.18 -7.89
N PRO A 505 21.44 -0.26 -9.15
CA PRO A 505 20.15 -0.16 -9.80
C PRO A 505 19.11 -0.98 -9.00
N PRO A 506 17.82 -0.63 -9.08
CA PRO A 506 16.75 -1.43 -8.52
C PRO A 506 16.89 -2.92 -8.87
N GLY A 507 16.75 -3.81 -7.89
CA GLY A 507 16.91 -5.27 -8.04
C GLY A 507 18.34 -5.77 -8.28
N GLY A 508 19.35 -4.90 -8.24
CA GLY A 508 20.75 -5.30 -8.44
C GLY A 508 21.31 -6.12 -7.27
N ASP A 509 22.14 -7.13 -7.57
CA ASP A 509 22.83 -7.92 -6.54
C ASP A 509 23.84 -7.05 -5.77
N ARG A 510 23.45 -6.67 -4.55
CA ARG A 510 24.26 -5.86 -3.62
C ARG A 510 25.50 -6.59 -3.10
N PHE A 511 25.53 -7.92 -3.18
CA PHE A 511 26.63 -8.77 -2.70
C PHE A 511 27.57 -9.23 -3.81
N ALA A 512 27.32 -8.84 -5.06
CA ALA A 512 28.16 -9.21 -6.20
C ALA A 512 29.65 -8.89 -5.95
N GLY A 513 30.48 -9.93 -5.93
CA GLY A 513 31.93 -9.81 -5.69
C GLY A 513 32.34 -9.69 -4.21
N ILE A 514 31.40 -9.77 -3.27
CA ILE A 514 31.66 -9.80 -1.83
C ILE A 514 31.61 -11.25 -1.33
N LYS A 515 32.64 -11.66 -0.58
CA LYS A 515 32.65 -12.99 0.04
C LYS A 515 31.74 -12.99 1.27
N THR A 516 30.81 -13.94 1.31
CA THR A 516 29.85 -14.09 2.40
C THR A 516 29.83 -15.50 2.95
N HIS A 517 29.37 -15.63 4.19
CA HIS A 517 29.01 -16.88 4.85
C HIS A 517 27.51 -16.84 5.19
N GLN A 518 26.89 -18.00 5.27
CA GLN A 518 25.48 -18.10 5.67
C GLN A 518 25.37 -18.13 7.19
N SER A 519 24.49 -17.29 7.74
CA SER A 519 24.12 -17.29 9.17
C SER A 519 23.02 -18.30 9.47
N ARG A 520 22.65 -18.48 10.75
CA ARG A 520 21.52 -19.34 11.13
C ARG A 520 20.18 -18.72 10.74
N ASN A 521 20.07 -17.40 10.80
CA ASN A 521 18.89 -16.67 10.33
C ASN A 521 18.85 -16.46 8.80
N GLY A 522 19.78 -17.06 8.05
CA GLY A 522 19.82 -17.01 6.59
C GLY A 522 20.47 -15.75 6.00
N SER A 523 20.58 -14.66 6.77
CA SER A 523 21.15 -13.40 6.28
C SER A 523 22.68 -13.49 6.08
N PRO A 524 23.27 -12.79 5.08
CA PRO A 524 24.69 -12.93 4.79
C PRO A 524 25.62 -12.38 5.88
N ILE A 525 26.60 -13.16 6.33
CA ILE A 525 27.72 -12.68 7.14
C ILE A 525 28.85 -12.30 6.18
N LEU A 526 29.43 -11.11 6.33
CA LEU A 526 30.55 -10.66 5.49
C LEU A 526 31.85 -11.31 5.96
N ALA A 527 32.57 -11.98 5.06
CA ALA A 527 33.79 -12.73 5.42
C ALA A 527 34.90 -11.84 5.99
N ASP A 528 34.97 -10.59 5.54
CA ASP A 528 35.95 -9.59 5.98
C ASP A 528 35.50 -8.78 7.21
N ALA A 529 34.37 -9.12 7.83
CA ALA A 529 33.90 -8.46 9.06
C ALA A 529 34.75 -8.86 10.28
N LEU A 530 34.98 -7.90 11.18
CA LEU A 530 35.64 -8.12 12.47
C LEU A 530 34.82 -9.07 13.35
N ALA A 531 33.52 -8.84 13.40
CA ALA A 531 32.56 -9.62 14.16
C ALA A 531 31.19 -9.54 13.50
N TYR A 532 30.30 -10.46 13.88
CA TYR A 532 28.89 -10.40 13.48
C TYR A 532 27.98 -10.72 14.65
N LEU A 533 26.77 -10.16 14.60
CA LEU A 533 25.65 -10.48 15.50
C LEU A 533 24.43 -10.87 14.65
N GLU A 534 23.77 -11.96 15.01
CA GLU A 534 22.48 -12.37 14.45
C GLU A 534 21.37 -11.79 15.34
N CYS A 535 20.53 -10.96 14.72
CA CYS A 535 19.54 -10.13 15.40
C CYS A 535 18.12 -10.45 14.95
N THR A 536 17.17 -10.27 15.85
CA THR A 536 15.72 -10.27 15.58
C THR A 536 15.14 -8.92 15.98
N VAL A 537 14.39 -8.28 15.09
CA VAL A 537 13.69 -7.03 15.38
C VAL A 537 12.59 -7.30 16.40
N THR A 538 12.59 -6.52 17.47
CA THR A 538 11.64 -6.69 18.59
C THR A 538 10.67 -5.52 18.68
N SER A 539 11.11 -4.31 18.36
CA SER A 539 10.23 -3.15 18.29
C SER A 539 10.81 -2.05 17.39
N ARG A 540 9.93 -1.15 16.95
CA ARG A 540 10.27 0.00 16.11
C ARG A 540 9.71 1.25 16.77
N LEU A 541 10.46 2.33 16.72
CA LEU A 541 10.02 3.66 17.14
C LEU A 541 10.16 4.61 15.96
N GLU A 542 9.07 5.30 15.62
CA GLU A 542 9.09 6.30 14.57
C GLU A 542 9.81 7.57 15.04
N ALA A 543 10.79 8.01 14.26
CA ALA A 543 11.31 9.38 14.31
C ALA A 543 10.96 10.10 13.00
N SER A 544 11.36 11.37 12.89
CA SER A 544 10.99 12.22 11.73
C SER A 544 11.32 11.55 10.39
N ASP A 545 12.59 11.25 10.13
CA ASP A 545 13.11 10.71 8.87
C ASP A 545 13.75 9.32 9.02
N HIS A 546 13.75 8.76 10.23
CA HIS A 546 14.32 7.45 10.54
C HIS A 546 13.36 6.62 11.39
N TRP A 547 13.54 5.30 11.33
CA TRP A 547 13.07 4.37 12.34
C TRP A 547 14.20 4.07 13.31
N ILE A 548 13.91 4.05 14.61
CA ILE A 548 14.77 3.46 15.63
C ILE A 548 14.31 2.04 15.86
N ILE A 549 15.13 1.09 15.43
CA ILE A 549 14.84 -0.34 15.49
C ILE A 549 15.58 -0.93 16.67
N TYR A 550 14.83 -1.48 17.62
CA TYR A 550 15.38 -2.26 18.72
C TYR A 550 15.35 -3.74 18.36
N SER A 551 16.46 -4.43 18.62
CA SER A 551 16.63 -5.83 18.24
C SER A 551 17.35 -6.62 19.31
N THR A 552 16.90 -7.84 19.52
CA THR A 552 17.56 -8.80 20.40
C THR A 552 18.62 -9.59 19.64
N VAL A 553 19.71 -9.91 20.34
CA VAL A 553 20.86 -10.63 19.79
C VAL A 553 20.89 -12.05 20.35
N GLN A 554 20.87 -13.03 19.46
CA GLN A 554 20.79 -14.45 19.84
C GLN A 554 22.14 -15.17 19.67
N THR A 555 22.91 -14.79 18.65
CA THR A 555 24.19 -15.41 18.30
C THR A 555 25.16 -14.32 17.85
N GLY A 556 26.45 -14.50 18.12
CA GLY A 556 27.49 -13.62 17.61
C GLY A 556 28.87 -14.25 17.69
N ARG A 557 29.81 -13.76 16.89
CA ARG A 557 31.19 -14.23 16.89
C ARG A 557 32.16 -13.10 16.55
N LEU A 558 33.31 -13.13 17.23
CA LEU A 558 34.47 -12.31 16.92
C LEU A 558 35.45 -13.11 16.05
N SER A 559 35.84 -12.55 14.91
CA SER A 559 36.78 -13.16 13.95
C SER A 559 38.24 -12.97 14.39
N LYS A 560 38.57 -11.83 14.99
CA LYS A 560 39.92 -11.47 15.45
C LYS A 560 39.87 -10.87 16.85
N VAL A 561 40.50 -11.55 17.81
CA VAL A 561 40.43 -11.18 19.25
C VAL A 561 41.01 -9.79 19.52
N GLU A 562 42.13 -9.46 18.89
CA GLU A 562 42.83 -8.17 19.07
C GLU A 562 42.37 -7.09 18.05
N GLY A 563 41.37 -7.40 17.22
CA GLY A 563 40.87 -6.46 16.23
C GLY A 563 40.01 -5.37 16.86
N VAL A 564 40.10 -4.15 16.32
CA VAL A 564 39.34 -3.00 16.82
C VAL A 564 38.30 -2.59 15.79
N THR A 565 37.10 -2.21 16.25
CA THR A 565 36.02 -1.73 15.38
C THR A 565 36.42 -0.44 14.68
N ALA A 566 36.15 -0.38 13.37
CA ALA A 566 36.34 0.84 12.60
C ALA A 566 35.45 1.97 13.12
N VAL A 567 35.98 3.19 13.22
CA VAL A 567 35.21 4.35 13.73
C VAL A 567 34.94 5.34 12.59
N HIS A 568 33.69 5.78 12.47
CA HIS A 568 33.32 6.83 11.53
C HIS A 568 33.24 8.20 12.23
N HIS A 569 34.12 9.12 11.85
CA HIS A 569 34.10 10.50 12.32
C HIS A 569 33.47 11.41 11.26
N ARG A 570 32.28 11.92 11.56
CA ARG A 570 31.59 12.87 10.68
C ARG A 570 32.11 14.29 10.88
N LYS A 571 32.03 15.10 9.81
CA LYS A 571 32.34 16.55 9.90
C LYS A 571 31.14 17.35 10.43
N VAL A 572 29.93 16.87 10.19
CA VAL A 572 28.63 17.47 10.54
C VAL A 572 27.61 16.36 10.81
N GLY A 573 26.58 16.63 11.60
CA GLY A 573 25.67 15.60 12.12
C GLY A 573 24.36 15.38 11.37
N ASN A 574 23.96 16.28 10.47
CA ASN A 574 22.65 16.30 9.81
C ASN A 574 22.59 15.64 8.43
N HIS A 575 23.68 15.03 7.97
CA HIS A 575 23.73 14.18 6.78
C HIS A 575 24.85 13.14 6.89
N TYR A 576 24.82 12.15 6.02
CA TYR A 576 25.78 11.04 5.96
C TYR A 576 27.00 11.35 5.08
#